data_AF-A0A7Y5XSL0-F1
#
_entry.id   AF-A0A7Y5XSL0-F1
#
_cell.length_a   1.000
_cell.length_b   1.000
_cell.length_c   1.000
_cell.angle_alpha   90.00
_cell.angle_beta   90.00
_cell.angle_gamma   90.00
#
_symmetry.space_group_name_H-M   'P 1'
#
loop_
_entity.id
_entity.type
_entity.pdbx_description
1 polymer ?
#
loop_
_entity_poly.entity_id
_entity_poly.type
_entity_poly.pdbx_seq_one_letter_code
_entity_poly.pdbx_strand_id
1 'polypeptide(L)'
;MVRRIVFVVATIVLVTALRGAAPTLALDGADLRPRGKEDRCVDIFQFNDSNGAPLVLWECNDAINQRWAGGATIDGDIQSAWNGKCVTAVKRPEMPFRTLEMFDCTGGPDQHWVWDKRTDVRETLCLKFEPSQCLWWSPSLGLHVTDVNTGDGFRGWYFH
;
A
#
# COMPACT_ATOMS: atom_id res chain seq x y z
N MET A 1 59.54 14.83 49.05
CA MET A 1 59.02 14.90 47.65
C MET A 1 57.56 14.49 47.68
N VAL A 2 56.63 15.44 47.55
CA VAL A 2 55.17 15.18 47.59
C VAL A 2 54.68 15.02 46.15
N ARG A 3 54.22 13.81 45.80
CA ARG A 3 53.74 13.46 44.45
C ARG A 3 52.29 13.91 44.32
N ARG A 4 52.05 15.02 43.62
CA ARG A 4 50.71 15.57 43.35
C ARG A 4 49.97 14.64 42.38
N ILE A 5 48.89 14.02 42.83
CA ILE A 5 47.97 13.23 42.00
C ILE A 5 46.99 14.21 41.35
N VAL A 6 47.05 14.32 40.01
CA VAL A 6 46.10 15.11 39.22
C VAL A 6 44.92 14.19 38.86
N PHE A 7 43.73 14.47 39.40
CA PHE A 7 42.49 13.81 38.99
C PHE A 7 41.99 14.47 37.70
N VAL A 8 42.06 13.74 36.57
CA VAL A 8 41.41 14.16 35.33
C VAL A 8 39.95 13.71 35.38
N VAL A 9 39.03 14.65 35.58
CA VAL A 9 37.59 14.39 35.49
C VAL A 9 37.23 14.31 34.00
N ALA A 10 37.06 13.10 33.48
CA ALA A 10 36.56 12.89 32.13
C ALA A 10 35.04 13.16 32.11
N THR A 11 34.63 14.26 31.50
CA THR A 11 33.21 14.53 31.22
C THR A 11 32.74 13.59 30.11
N ILE A 12 31.92 12.61 30.47
CA ILE A 12 31.22 11.76 29.51
C ILE A 12 30.11 12.63 28.87
N VAL A 13 30.33 13.09 27.64
CA VAL A 13 29.25 13.68 26.82
C VAL A 13 28.40 12.53 26.31
N LEU A 14 27.22 12.35 26.90
CA LEU A 14 26.22 11.42 26.38
C LEU A 14 25.69 11.99 25.06
N VAL A 15 26.25 11.54 23.93
CA VAL A 15 25.67 11.84 22.62
C VAL A 15 24.41 10.99 22.50
N THR A 16 23.25 11.58 22.78
CA THR A 16 21.97 11.00 22.40
C THR A 16 21.95 10.90 20.88
N ALA A 17 22.18 9.69 20.36
CA ALA A 17 21.92 9.42 18.96
C ALA A 17 20.43 9.65 18.72
N LEU A 18 20.08 10.75 18.06
CA LEU A 18 18.77 10.91 17.43
C LEU A 18 18.69 9.81 16.38
N ARG A 19 18.07 8.68 16.72
CA ARG A 19 17.54 7.75 15.72
C ARG A 19 16.44 8.51 15.01
N GLY A 20 16.80 9.29 13.99
CA GLY A 20 15.84 9.66 12.96
C GLY A 20 15.34 8.34 12.37
N ALA A 21 14.04 8.06 12.51
CA ALA A 21 13.42 7.08 11.64
C ALA A 21 13.75 7.52 10.22
N ALA A 22 14.46 6.69 9.45
CA ALA A 22 14.58 6.93 8.02
C ALA A 22 13.14 7.13 7.51
N PRO A 23 12.85 8.17 6.73
CA PRO A 23 11.56 8.24 6.07
C PRO A 23 11.48 6.96 5.24
N THR A 24 10.60 6.05 5.66
CA THR A 24 10.00 5.07 4.78
C THR A 24 9.59 5.90 3.57
N LEU A 25 10.30 5.74 2.44
CA LEU A 25 9.98 6.50 1.23
C LEU A 25 8.57 6.07 0.83
N ALA A 26 7.55 6.71 1.35
CA ALA A 26 6.23 6.65 0.78
C ALA A 26 6.40 7.21 -0.63
N LEU A 27 6.03 6.42 -1.63
CA LEU A 27 5.83 6.96 -2.96
C LEU A 27 4.61 7.87 -2.86
N ASP A 28 4.82 9.12 -2.53
CA ASP A 28 3.75 10.12 -2.47
C ASP A 28 3.41 10.51 -3.91
N GLY A 29 2.32 9.92 -4.41
CA GLY A 29 1.79 10.23 -5.75
C GLY A 29 2.26 9.30 -6.87
N ALA A 30 2.63 8.06 -6.56
CA ALA A 30 2.79 7.01 -7.57
C ALA A 30 1.43 6.50 -8.07
N ASP A 31 1.39 5.91 -9.25
CA ASP A 31 0.21 5.14 -9.68
C ASP A 31 0.42 3.63 -9.42
N LEU A 32 -0.69 2.90 -9.26
CA LEU A 32 -0.67 1.45 -9.04
C LEU A 32 -1.07 0.76 -10.34
N ARG A 33 -0.15 -0.02 -10.92
CA ARG A 33 -0.31 -0.61 -12.24
C ARG A 33 -0.28 -2.13 -12.21
N PRO A 34 -1.02 -2.76 -13.13
CA PRO A 34 -0.86 -4.16 -13.42
C PRO A 34 0.38 -4.44 -14.31
N ARG A 35 1.25 -5.40 -13.94
CA ARG A 35 2.33 -5.86 -14.84
C ARG A 35 1.75 -6.48 -16.11
N GLY A 36 2.34 -6.14 -17.25
CA GLY A 36 1.84 -6.53 -18.57
C GLY A 36 0.65 -5.71 -19.07
N LYS A 37 0.24 -4.67 -18.33
CA LYS A 37 -0.79 -3.67 -18.70
C LYS A 37 -0.36 -2.30 -18.20
N GLU A 38 0.81 -1.86 -18.65
CA GLU A 38 1.51 -0.69 -18.13
C GLU A 38 0.84 0.65 -18.51
N ASP A 39 -0.11 0.61 -19.44
CA ASP A 39 -0.98 1.72 -19.87
C ASP A 39 -2.27 1.82 -19.05
N ARG A 40 -2.38 1.04 -17.97
CA ARG A 40 -3.56 0.98 -17.10
C ARG A 40 -3.20 1.24 -15.65
N CYS A 41 -4.01 2.05 -14.98
CA CYS A 41 -3.81 2.52 -13.61
C CYS A 41 -5.05 2.24 -12.76
N VAL A 42 -4.86 1.91 -11.47
CA VAL A 42 -5.95 1.88 -10.49
C VAL A 42 -6.47 3.31 -10.30
N ASP A 43 -7.77 3.49 -10.53
CA ASP A 43 -8.43 4.77 -10.71
C ASP A 43 -9.69 4.85 -9.81
N ILE A 44 -9.88 5.99 -9.13
CA ILE A 44 -11.14 6.30 -8.44
C ILE A 44 -12.15 6.74 -9.49
N PHE A 45 -13.16 5.88 -9.72
CA PHE A 45 -14.09 6.05 -10.82
C PHE A 45 -14.79 7.42 -10.80
N GLN A 46 -14.73 8.12 -11.93
CA GLN A 46 -15.35 9.44 -12.14
C GLN A 46 -14.94 10.53 -11.14
N PHE A 47 -13.75 10.44 -10.54
CA PHE A 47 -13.32 11.38 -9.49
C PHE A 47 -14.31 11.45 -8.31
N ASN A 48 -15.05 10.37 -8.05
CA ASN A 48 -16.00 10.35 -6.95
C ASN A 48 -15.23 10.36 -5.61
N ASP A 49 -15.34 11.45 -4.86
CA ASP A 49 -14.66 11.64 -3.58
C ASP A 49 -15.42 11.05 -2.38
N SER A 50 -16.61 10.49 -2.61
CA SER A 50 -17.43 9.89 -1.57
C SER A 50 -16.91 8.52 -1.13
N ASN A 51 -17.18 8.17 0.12
CA ASN A 51 -16.94 6.81 0.62
C ASN A 51 -17.74 5.78 -0.19
N GLY A 52 -17.09 4.67 -0.54
CA GLY A 52 -17.67 3.62 -1.37
C GLY A 52 -17.50 3.87 -2.88
N ALA A 53 -16.74 4.91 -3.28
CA ALA A 53 -16.40 5.12 -4.67
C ALA A 53 -15.65 3.89 -5.22
N PRO A 54 -16.13 3.24 -6.31
CA PRO A 54 -15.47 2.06 -6.86
C PRO A 54 -14.07 2.39 -7.36
N LEU A 55 -13.12 1.48 -7.12
CA LEU A 55 -11.85 1.51 -7.83
C LEU A 55 -11.96 0.66 -9.09
N VAL A 56 -11.47 1.22 -10.19
CA VAL A 56 -11.46 0.57 -11.50
C VAL A 56 -10.06 0.58 -12.08
N LEU A 57 -9.90 -0.12 -13.21
CA LEU A 57 -8.70 -0.03 -14.01
C LEU A 57 -8.98 0.86 -15.23
N TRP A 58 -8.29 1.98 -15.32
CA TRP A 58 -8.49 2.98 -16.38
C TRP A 58 -7.18 3.31 -17.10
N GLU A 59 -7.27 3.96 -18.26
CA GLU A 59 -6.09 4.44 -18.97
C GLU A 59 -5.30 5.41 -18.09
N CYS A 60 -3.99 5.17 -17.95
CA CYS A 60 -3.12 6.08 -17.21
C CYS A 60 -3.09 7.44 -17.89
N ASN A 61 -3.39 8.51 -17.17
CA ASN A 61 -3.49 9.87 -17.72
C ASN A 61 -2.95 10.95 -16.77
N ASP A 62 -2.13 10.54 -15.81
CA ASP A 62 -1.51 11.35 -14.77
C ASP A 62 -2.49 12.09 -13.83
N ALA A 63 -3.79 11.82 -13.91
CA ALA A 63 -4.81 12.46 -13.09
C ALA A 63 -4.69 12.10 -11.61
N ILE A 64 -5.10 13.04 -10.75
CA ILE A 64 -4.94 12.92 -9.29
C ILE A 64 -5.72 11.74 -8.69
N ASN A 65 -6.81 11.31 -9.34
CA ASN A 65 -7.62 10.16 -8.93
C ASN A 65 -6.97 8.79 -9.25
N GLN A 66 -5.77 8.79 -9.85
CA GLN A 66 -4.95 7.61 -10.11
C GLN A 66 -3.68 7.59 -9.23
N ARG A 67 -3.54 8.55 -8.31
CA ARG A 67 -2.34 8.74 -7.50
C ARG A 67 -2.54 8.21 -6.09
N TRP A 68 -1.56 7.45 -5.64
CA TRP A 68 -1.58 6.70 -4.40
C TRP A 68 -0.32 6.98 -3.59
N ALA A 69 -0.46 6.91 -2.27
CA ALA A 69 0.59 7.03 -1.27
C ALA A 69 0.73 5.73 -0.47
N GLY A 70 1.91 5.52 0.13
CA GLY A 70 2.20 4.34 0.96
C GLY A 70 2.64 3.08 0.18
N GLY A 71 2.63 3.14 -1.16
CA GLY A 71 2.89 1.99 -2.03
C GLY A 71 4.31 1.39 -2.00
N ALA A 72 5.33 2.19 -1.71
CA ALA A 72 6.73 1.79 -1.90
C ALA A 72 7.26 0.73 -0.92
N THR A 73 6.62 0.58 0.25
CA THR A 73 7.14 -0.26 1.34
C THR A 73 6.21 -1.40 1.73
N ILE A 74 5.20 -1.67 0.89
CA ILE A 74 3.89 -2.20 1.32
C ILE A 74 3.91 -3.20 2.49
N ASP A 75 3.53 -2.66 3.64
CA ASP A 75 3.14 -3.32 4.88
C ASP A 75 2.25 -2.34 5.65
N GLY A 76 1.09 -2.01 5.09
CA GLY A 76 0.20 -0.96 5.60
C GLY A 76 -0.85 -0.48 4.59
N ASP A 77 -1.41 0.70 4.85
CA ASP A 77 -2.47 1.29 4.03
C ASP A 77 -1.95 1.79 2.68
N ILE A 78 -2.79 1.69 1.64
CA ILE A 78 -2.63 2.43 0.39
C ILE A 78 -3.64 3.57 0.41
N GLN A 79 -3.17 4.81 0.35
CA GLN A 79 -4.02 5.99 0.47
C GLN A 79 -4.08 6.74 -0.85
N SER A 80 -5.24 7.29 -1.19
CA SER A 80 -5.38 8.26 -2.28
C SER A 80 -4.53 9.48 -1.97
N ALA A 81 -3.62 9.83 -2.86
CA ALA A 81 -2.82 11.06 -2.74
C ALA A 81 -3.69 12.32 -2.91
N TRP A 82 -4.93 12.18 -3.40
CA TRP A 82 -5.86 13.29 -3.56
C TRP A 82 -6.52 13.71 -2.24
N ASN A 83 -7.05 12.74 -1.49
CA ASN A 83 -7.94 13.01 -0.36
C ASN A 83 -7.64 12.16 0.90
N GLY A 84 -6.57 11.36 0.89
CA GLY A 84 -6.10 10.59 2.04
C GLY A 84 -6.96 9.37 2.39
N LYS A 85 -7.96 9.03 1.57
CA LYS A 85 -8.82 7.85 1.79
C LYS A 85 -8.11 6.55 1.39
N CYS A 86 -8.47 5.46 2.04
CA CYS A 86 -7.81 4.17 1.90
C CYS A 86 -8.43 3.29 0.81
N VAL A 87 -7.57 2.53 0.12
CA VAL A 87 -7.97 1.39 -0.73
C VAL A 87 -8.52 0.28 0.16
N THR A 88 -9.80 -0.03 -0.02
CA THR A 88 -10.58 -0.90 0.87
C THR A 88 -11.14 -2.10 0.13
N ALA A 89 -10.95 -3.31 0.66
CA ALA A 89 -11.46 -4.55 0.08
C ALA A 89 -12.78 -4.99 0.74
N VAL A 90 -13.90 -4.64 0.12
CA VAL A 90 -15.24 -4.86 0.69
C VAL A 90 -15.83 -6.19 0.26
N LYS A 91 -16.19 -7.02 1.26
CA LYS A 91 -16.95 -8.25 1.04
C LYS A 91 -18.44 -7.95 1.03
N ARG A 92 -19.11 -8.21 -0.10
CA ARG A 92 -20.56 -8.06 -0.25
C ARG A 92 -21.23 -9.43 -0.23
N PRO A 93 -22.33 -9.64 0.51
CA PRO A 93 -22.99 -10.96 0.61
C PRO A 93 -23.34 -11.61 -0.73
N GLU A 94 -23.65 -10.78 -1.73
CA GLU A 94 -24.07 -11.15 -3.08
C GLU A 94 -22.90 -11.44 -4.04
N MET A 95 -21.65 -11.20 -3.64
CA MET A 95 -20.47 -11.37 -4.48
C MET A 95 -19.52 -12.44 -3.92
N PRO A 96 -19.04 -13.39 -4.74
CA PRO A 96 -18.07 -14.39 -4.29
C PRO A 96 -16.68 -13.79 -4.01
N PHE A 97 -16.43 -12.56 -4.46
CA PHE A 97 -15.15 -11.84 -4.32
C PHE A 97 -15.35 -10.53 -3.55
N ARG A 98 -14.27 -9.97 -3.01
CA ARG A 98 -14.32 -8.59 -2.47
C ARG A 98 -14.09 -7.60 -3.60
N THR A 99 -14.88 -6.54 -3.63
CA THR A 99 -14.66 -5.41 -4.55
C THR A 99 -13.72 -4.41 -3.91
N LEU A 100 -13.06 -3.59 -4.73
CA LEU A 100 -12.22 -2.50 -4.25
C LEU A 100 -12.99 -1.18 -4.29
N GLU A 101 -12.89 -0.43 -3.20
CA GLU A 101 -13.44 0.92 -3.10
C GLU A 101 -12.48 1.88 -2.39
N MET A 102 -12.69 3.17 -2.59
CA MET A 102 -12.11 4.21 -1.76
C MET A 102 -13.03 4.49 -0.58
N PHE A 103 -12.48 4.43 0.63
CA PHE A 103 -13.22 4.69 1.86
C PHE A 103 -12.32 5.40 2.88
N ASP A 104 -12.90 6.11 3.83
CA ASP A 104 -12.14 6.65 4.96
C ASP A 104 -11.25 5.59 5.61
N CYS A 105 -10.06 5.97 6.03
CA CYS A 105 -9.17 5.06 6.74
C CYS A 105 -9.73 4.78 8.13
N THR A 106 -10.24 3.56 8.33
CA THR A 106 -10.84 3.07 9.58
C THR A 106 -9.85 2.29 10.44
N GLY A 107 -8.71 1.89 9.87
CA GLY A 107 -7.78 0.96 10.49
C GLY A 107 -8.25 -0.50 10.44
N GLY A 108 -9.36 -0.79 9.77
CA GLY A 108 -9.90 -2.14 9.58
C GLY A 108 -8.96 -3.05 8.78
N PRO A 109 -9.00 -4.38 9.01
CA PRO A 109 -8.09 -5.35 8.39
C PRO A 109 -8.19 -5.40 6.86
N ASP A 110 -9.29 -4.93 6.29
CA ASP A 110 -9.62 -4.82 4.88
C ASP A 110 -8.96 -3.62 4.17
N GLN A 111 -8.19 -2.81 4.90
CA GLN A 111 -7.46 -1.65 4.38
C GLN A 111 -5.93 -1.81 4.45
N HIS A 112 -5.44 -2.90 5.07
CA HIS A 112 -4.01 -3.15 5.24
C HIS A 112 -3.49 -4.12 4.19
N TRP A 113 -2.49 -3.69 3.43
CA TRP A 113 -1.94 -4.44 2.31
C TRP A 113 -0.47 -4.81 2.53
N VAL A 114 -0.06 -5.96 1.99
CA VAL A 114 1.31 -6.48 2.04
C VAL A 114 1.66 -7.16 0.72
N TRP A 115 2.92 -7.09 0.29
CA TRP A 115 3.40 -7.89 -0.83
C TRP A 115 3.43 -9.35 -0.37
N ASP A 116 2.80 -10.26 -1.11
CA ASP A 116 2.94 -11.68 -0.85
C ASP A 116 4.40 -12.08 -1.06
N LYS A 117 5.05 -12.48 0.03
CA LYS A 117 6.44 -12.95 0.01
C LYS A 117 6.53 -14.46 -0.21
N ARG A 118 5.39 -15.16 -0.28
CA ARG A 118 5.34 -16.62 -0.50
C ARG A 118 5.58 -16.99 -1.96
N THR A 119 5.31 -16.08 -2.89
CA THR A 119 5.70 -16.20 -4.29
C THR A 119 7.03 -15.49 -4.53
N ASP A 120 7.90 -16.08 -5.33
CA ASP A 120 9.20 -15.53 -5.74
C ASP A 120 9.08 -14.25 -6.58
N VAL A 121 7.90 -14.00 -7.13
CA VAL A 121 7.48 -12.74 -7.73
C VAL A 121 6.94 -11.78 -6.67
N ARG A 122 7.70 -10.71 -6.33
CA ARG A 122 7.22 -9.54 -5.56
C ARG A 122 6.24 -8.71 -6.39
N GLU A 123 5.10 -9.31 -6.67
CA GLU A 123 4.11 -8.76 -7.57
C GLU A 123 2.70 -8.96 -7.01
N THR A 124 2.46 -9.96 -6.18
CA THR A 124 1.13 -10.19 -5.64
C THR A 124 0.86 -9.27 -4.45
N LEU A 125 -0.16 -8.42 -4.53
CA LEU A 125 -0.58 -7.54 -3.44
C LEU A 125 -1.73 -8.20 -2.67
N CYS A 126 -1.59 -8.43 -1.37
CA CYS A 126 -2.58 -9.15 -0.56
C CYS A 126 -2.96 -8.41 0.71
N LEU A 127 -4.09 -8.80 1.31
CA LEU A 127 -4.49 -8.30 2.63
C LEU A 127 -3.51 -8.79 3.70
N LYS A 128 -3.02 -7.87 4.52
CA LYS A 128 -2.06 -8.15 5.60
C LYS A 128 -2.58 -9.17 6.60
N PHE A 129 -3.85 -9.05 6.98
CA PHE A 129 -4.48 -9.90 7.99
C PHE A 129 -5.24 -11.10 7.41
N GLU A 130 -5.32 -11.20 6.08
CA GLU A 130 -5.87 -12.35 5.36
C GLU A 130 -4.94 -12.68 4.18
N PRO A 131 -3.74 -13.21 4.43
CA PRO A 131 -2.67 -13.25 3.44
C PRO A 131 -2.96 -14.11 2.21
N SER A 132 -3.96 -14.99 2.25
CA SER A 132 -4.38 -15.71 1.03
C SER A 132 -5.24 -14.85 0.10
N GLN A 133 -5.78 -13.74 0.57
CA GLN A 133 -6.71 -12.87 -0.16
C GLN A 133 -5.91 -11.78 -0.86
N CYS A 134 -5.79 -11.90 -2.18
CA CYS A 134 -4.92 -11.06 -3.00
C CYS A 134 -5.69 -10.29 -4.05
N LEU A 135 -5.15 -9.16 -4.49
CA LEU A 135 -5.72 -8.30 -5.52
C LEU A 135 -5.51 -8.92 -6.91
N TRP A 136 -6.60 -9.03 -7.65
CA TRP A 136 -6.66 -9.52 -9.02
C TRP A 136 -7.39 -8.53 -9.91
N TRP A 137 -7.20 -8.71 -11.22
CA TRP A 137 -8.03 -8.08 -12.23
C TRP A 137 -8.39 -9.07 -13.32
N SER A 138 -9.66 -9.11 -13.71
CA SER A 138 -10.11 -9.82 -14.91
C SER A 138 -11.14 -8.99 -15.68
N PRO A 139 -11.30 -9.20 -17.00
CA PRO A 139 -12.31 -8.50 -17.79
C PRO A 139 -13.75 -8.70 -17.28
N SER A 140 -14.04 -9.84 -16.65
CA SER A 140 -15.37 -10.18 -16.14
C SER A 140 -15.68 -9.57 -14.78
N LEU A 141 -14.68 -9.33 -13.94
CA LEU A 141 -14.88 -8.95 -12.54
C LEU A 141 -14.31 -7.57 -12.19
N GLY A 142 -13.45 -7.02 -13.05
CA GLY A 142 -12.68 -5.83 -12.71
C GLY A 142 -11.69 -6.10 -11.58
N LEU A 143 -11.39 -5.06 -10.80
CA LEU A 143 -10.53 -5.16 -9.61
C LEU A 143 -11.29 -5.91 -8.51
N HIS A 144 -10.70 -7.00 -8.02
CA HIS A 144 -11.31 -7.82 -6.97
C HIS A 144 -10.26 -8.49 -6.09
N VAL A 145 -10.65 -8.90 -4.87
CA VAL A 145 -9.81 -9.69 -3.96
C VAL A 145 -10.39 -11.08 -3.78
N THR A 146 -9.55 -12.09 -3.97
CA THR A 146 -9.89 -13.50 -3.81
C THR A 146 -8.67 -14.35 -3.44
N ASP A 147 -8.88 -15.63 -3.15
CA ASP A 147 -7.80 -16.53 -2.74
C ASP A 147 -6.73 -16.65 -3.83
N VAL A 148 -5.46 -16.62 -3.42
CA VAL A 148 -4.28 -16.67 -4.29
C VAL A 148 -4.25 -17.91 -5.18
N ASN A 149 -4.93 -18.99 -4.78
CA ASN A 149 -4.99 -20.25 -5.53
C ASN A 149 -6.22 -20.36 -6.44
N THR A 150 -7.25 -19.53 -6.23
CA THR A 150 -8.52 -19.62 -6.97
C THR A 150 -8.87 -18.37 -7.77
N GLY A 151 -8.02 -17.34 -7.70
CA GLY A 151 -8.23 -16.11 -8.46
C GLY A 151 -8.04 -16.29 -9.96
N ASP A 152 -8.66 -15.38 -10.72
CA ASP A 152 -8.65 -15.35 -12.17
C ASP A 152 -8.02 -14.07 -12.72
N GLY A 153 -7.46 -14.17 -13.92
CA GLY A 153 -6.84 -13.05 -14.60
C GLY A 153 -5.45 -12.71 -14.05
N PHE A 154 -5.19 -11.42 -13.95
CA PHE A 154 -3.87 -10.86 -13.65
C PHE A 154 -3.72 -10.58 -12.14
N ARG A 155 -2.51 -10.78 -11.59
CA ARG A 155 -2.21 -10.61 -10.14
C ARG A 155 -0.94 -9.85 -9.78
N GLY A 156 -0.12 -9.47 -10.77
CA GLY A 156 1.24 -8.99 -10.53
C GLY A 156 1.40 -7.47 -10.54
N TRP A 157 1.18 -6.77 -9.45
CA TRP A 157 1.14 -5.30 -9.35
C TRP A 157 2.51 -4.66 -9.11
N TYR A 158 2.59 -3.36 -9.39
CA TYR A 158 3.71 -2.50 -9.01
C TYR A 158 3.27 -1.04 -8.93
N PHE A 159 4.02 -0.25 -8.17
CA PHE A 159 3.89 1.21 -8.19
C PHE A 159 4.89 1.80 -9.18
N HIS A 160 4.44 2.78 -9.99
CA HIS A 160 5.27 3.52 -10.95
C HIS A 160 5.35 5.00 -10.58
#